data_AF-A0A2V9MM06-F1
#
_entry.id   AF-A0A2V9MM06-F1
#
_cell.length_a   1.000
_cell.length_b   1.000
_cell.length_c   1.000
_cell.angle_alpha   90.00
_cell.angle_beta   90.00
_cell.angle_gamma   90.00
#
_symmetry.space_group_name_H-M   'P 1'
#
loop_
_entity.id
_entity.type
_entity.pdbx_description
1 polymer ?
#
loop_
_entity_poly.entity_id
_entity_poly.type
_entity_poly.pdbx_seq_one_letter_code
_entity_poly.pdbx_strand_id
1 'polypeptide(L)'
;LTFVCSVDLNVEESVLDEMRQVCPKFIVVRQPQWDRNSWRYYLKLVASFVSPYPFSIAKDYSSALVRQLHQLIAAERFDVLVCDFLHASINLRGVNSLPIVLFEHNVEGEIFRRHYLQQKNWIGKLFWFYQWKKMQRYEEYVSRRVDCCIAVSDVDKQTFQRDYGLTNVSVIGTGVDVNYFADQRAVRKPHRLV
;
A
#
# COMPACT_ATOMS: atom_id res chain seq x y z
N LEU A 1 13.60 -1.45 16.34
CA LEU A 1 12.75 -1.50 15.13
C LEU A 1 11.62 -2.49 15.39
N THR A 2 10.37 -2.05 15.25
CA THR A 2 9.17 -2.88 15.44
C THR A 2 8.40 -2.91 14.14
N PHE A 3 8.16 -4.10 13.59
CA PHE A 3 7.39 -4.30 12.37
C PHE A 3 6.04 -4.90 12.72
N VAL A 4 4.97 -4.27 12.24
CA VAL A 4 3.59 -4.70 12.48
C VAL A 4 2.93 -4.96 11.14
N CYS A 5 2.44 -6.17 10.92
CA CYS A 5 1.82 -6.54 9.65
C CYS A 5 0.55 -7.36 9.86
N SER A 6 -0.43 -7.12 9.00
CA SER A 6 -1.62 -7.94 8.93
C SER A 6 -1.45 -9.07 7.94
N VAL A 7 -1.69 -10.31 8.37
CA VAL A 7 -1.55 -11.51 7.52
C VAL A 7 -2.84 -12.30 7.44
N ASP A 8 -2.99 -13.11 6.39
CA ASP A 8 -4.12 -14.03 6.30
C ASP A 8 -4.08 -15.09 7.40
N LEU A 9 -5.24 -15.63 7.77
CA LEU A 9 -5.35 -16.71 8.74
C LEU A 9 -4.54 -17.95 8.34
N ASN A 10 -4.40 -18.22 7.05
CA ASN A 10 -3.77 -19.41 6.51
C ASN A 10 -2.30 -19.24 6.14
N VAL A 11 -1.67 -18.10 6.47
CA VAL A 11 -0.23 -17.94 6.25
C VAL A 11 0.53 -18.96 7.10
N GLU A 12 1.41 -19.71 6.43
CA GLU A 12 2.30 -20.70 7.04
C GLU A 12 3.22 -20.05 8.07
N GLU A 13 3.41 -20.72 9.21
CA GLU A 13 4.23 -20.18 10.30
C GLU A 13 5.72 -20.09 9.90
N SER A 14 6.19 -20.95 8.99
CA SER A 14 7.54 -20.93 8.41
C SER A 14 7.90 -19.57 7.81
N VAL A 15 6.99 -18.98 7.04
CA VAL A 15 7.16 -17.66 6.42
C VAL A 15 7.23 -16.55 7.49
N LEU A 16 6.45 -16.70 8.56
CA LEU A 16 6.48 -15.74 9.67
C LEU A 16 7.79 -15.88 10.48
N ASP A 17 8.33 -17.08 10.60
CA ASP A 17 9.60 -17.33 11.29
C ASP A 17 10.79 -16.73 10.54
N GLU A 18 10.81 -16.79 9.21
CA GLU A 18 11.81 -16.09 8.41
C GLU A 18 11.81 -14.58 8.69
N MET A 19 10.62 -13.96 8.78
CA MET A 19 10.49 -12.55 9.13
C MET A 19 10.97 -12.25 10.56
N ARG A 20 10.75 -13.16 11.52
CA ARG A 20 11.25 -13.03 12.90
C ARG A 20 12.77 -13.09 12.99
N GLN A 21 13.45 -13.76 12.05
CA GLN A 21 14.92 -13.81 12.03
C GLN A 21 15.54 -12.46 11.64
N VAL A 22 14.85 -11.68 10.80
CA VAL A 22 15.36 -10.40 10.28
C VAL A 22 14.85 -9.21 11.10
N CYS A 23 13.66 -9.31 11.70
CA CYS A 23 13.03 -8.23 12.45
C CYS A 23 13.23 -8.41 13.97
N PRO A 24 13.86 -7.45 14.68
CA PRO A 24 14.04 -7.53 16.13
C PRO A 24 12.74 -7.70 16.91
N LYS A 25 11.64 -7.13 16.40
CA LYS A 25 10.29 -7.30 16.93
C LYS A 25 9.29 -7.34 15.80
N PHE A 26 8.65 -8.48 15.62
CA PHE A 26 7.66 -8.73 14.58
C PHE A 26 6.30 -9.06 15.19
N ILE A 27 5.31 -8.21 14.95
CA ILE A 27 3.96 -8.35 15.47
C ILE A 27 3.01 -8.67 14.33
N VAL A 28 2.39 -9.83 14.42
CA VAL A 28 1.50 -10.36 13.40
C VAL A 28 0.05 -10.18 13.84
N VAL A 29 -0.73 -9.49 13.03
CA VAL A 29 -2.18 -9.35 13.24
C VAL A 29 -2.88 -10.24 12.22
N ARG A 30 -3.31 -11.44 12.64
CA ARG A 30 -4.03 -12.35 11.75
C ARG A 30 -5.44 -11.83 11.47
N GLN A 31 -5.83 -11.83 10.20
CA GLN A 31 -7.15 -11.42 9.75
C GLN A 31 -7.65 -12.29 8.59
N PRO A 32 -8.96 -12.58 8.53
CA PRO A 32 -9.51 -13.34 7.42
C PRO A 32 -9.43 -12.51 6.13
N GLN A 33 -8.89 -13.10 5.05
CA GLN A 33 -9.06 -12.52 3.73
C GLN A 33 -10.52 -12.51 3.29
N TRP A 34 -10.81 -11.61 2.36
CA TRP A 34 -12.14 -11.46 1.81
C TRP A 34 -12.43 -12.63 0.86
N ASP A 35 -13.38 -13.47 1.24
CA ASP A 35 -13.90 -14.51 0.36
C ASP A 35 -14.67 -13.89 -0.82
N ARG A 36 -14.08 -13.98 -2.02
CA ARG A 36 -14.65 -13.47 -3.28
C ARG A 36 -15.94 -14.18 -3.68
N ASN A 37 -16.22 -15.36 -3.12
CA ASN A 37 -17.44 -16.12 -3.38
C ASN A 37 -18.57 -15.81 -2.39
N SER A 38 -18.31 -15.00 -1.36
CA SER A 38 -19.33 -14.63 -0.39
C SER A 38 -20.20 -13.48 -0.88
N TRP A 39 -21.52 -13.56 -0.71
CA TRP A 39 -22.44 -12.45 -0.94
C TRP A 39 -22.05 -11.17 -0.16
N ARG A 40 -21.36 -11.32 0.98
CA ARG A 40 -20.79 -10.21 1.76
C ARG A 40 -19.74 -9.42 0.98
N TYR A 41 -18.99 -10.05 0.07
CA TYR A 41 -18.06 -9.37 -0.84
C TYR A 41 -18.81 -8.43 -1.78
N TYR A 42 -19.89 -8.92 -2.41
CA TYR A 42 -20.71 -8.10 -3.30
C TYR A 42 -21.39 -6.93 -2.57
N LEU A 43 -21.90 -7.16 -1.36
CA LEU A 43 -22.43 -6.06 -0.54
C LEU A 43 -21.39 -4.99 -0.23
N LYS A 44 -20.17 -5.40 0.13
CA LYS A 44 -19.09 -4.45 0.41
C LYS A 44 -18.58 -3.77 -0.86
N LEU A 45 -18.59 -4.45 -2.00
CA LEU A 45 -18.31 -3.84 -3.30
C LEU A 45 -19.33 -2.74 -3.61
N VAL A 46 -20.62 -3.03 -3.44
CA VAL A 46 -21.71 -2.05 -3.59
C VAL A 46 -21.56 -0.90 -2.58
N ALA A 47 -21.31 -1.20 -1.31
CA ALA A 47 -21.06 -0.18 -0.28
C ALA A 47 -19.82 0.67 -0.59
N SER A 48 -18.81 0.11 -1.24
CA SER A 48 -17.62 0.83 -1.67
C SER A 48 -17.92 1.86 -2.76
N PHE A 49 -19.04 1.75 -3.50
CA PHE A 49 -19.45 2.84 -4.39
C PHE A 49 -19.86 4.08 -3.61
N VAL A 50 -20.49 3.91 -2.45
CA VAL A 50 -20.94 5.00 -1.57
C VAL A 50 -19.81 5.50 -0.65
N SER A 51 -18.87 4.63 -0.30
CA SER A 51 -17.68 4.99 0.50
C SER A 51 -16.79 6.00 -0.23
N PRO A 52 -16.19 6.99 0.46
CA PRO A 52 -15.18 7.86 -0.13
C PRO A 52 -13.86 7.12 -0.44
N TYR A 53 -13.63 5.97 0.18
CA TYR A 53 -12.41 5.19 0.00
C TYR A 53 -12.45 4.33 -1.27
N PRO A 54 -11.34 4.22 -2.03
CA PRO A 54 -11.19 3.22 -3.08
C PRO A 54 -11.43 1.82 -2.52
N PHE A 55 -12.04 0.94 -3.32
CA PHE A 55 -12.32 -0.44 -2.87
C PHE A 55 -11.04 -1.17 -2.45
N SER A 56 -9.96 -0.96 -3.21
CA SER A 56 -8.66 -1.58 -2.99
C SER A 56 -7.99 -1.16 -1.68
N ILE A 57 -8.31 0.03 -1.16
CA ILE A 57 -7.84 0.53 0.13
C ILE A 57 -8.78 0.08 1.25
N ALA A 58 -10.10 0.20 1.04
CA ALA A 58 -11.11 -0.14 2.04
C ALA A 58 -11.02 -1.61 2.50
N LYS A 59 -10.59 -2.52 1.60
CA LYS A 59 -10.40 -3.93 1.93
C LYS A 59 -9.27 -4.20 2.92
N ASP A 60 -8.26 -3.33 2.99
CA ASP A 60 -7.06 -3.50 3.82
C ASP A 60 -7.21 -2.88 5.21
N TYR A 61 -8.38 -2.32 5.52
CA TYR A 61 -8.70 -1.84 6.85
C TYR A 61 -8.88 -2.99 7.85
N SER A 62 -8.18 -2.88 8.97
CA SER A 62 -8.19 -3.83 10.06
C SER A 62 -8.32 -3.14 11.39
N SER A 63 -9.49 -3.28 12.04
CA SER A 63 -9.69 -2.73 13.38
C SER A 63 -8.74 -3.35 14.42
N ALA A 64 -8.31 -4.60 14.20
CA ALA A 64 -7.33 -5.27 15.05
C ALA A 64 -5.95 -4.63 14.90
N LEU A 65 -5.53 -4.32 13.68
CA LEU A 65 -4.25 -3.64 13.41
C LEU A 65 -4.26 -2.22 14.00
N VAL A 66 -5.36 -1.47 13.81
CA VAL A 66 -5.51 -0.14 14.42
C VAL A 66 -5.37 -0.23 15.94
N ARG A 67 -6.11 -1.12 16.61
CA ARG A 67 -5.99 -1.30 18.07
C ARG A 67 -4.57 -1.66 18.50
N GLN A 68 -3.92 -2.58 17.78
CA GLN A 68 -2.55 -2.99 18.06
C GLN A 68 -1.56 -1.83 17.92
N LEU A 69 -1.68 -1.01 16.87
CA LEU A 69 -0.87 0.17 16.66
C LEU A 69 -1.03 1.18 17.81
N HIS A 70 -2.26 1.49 18.20
CA HIS A 70 -2.53 2.41 19.31
C HIS A 70 -1.99 1.88 20.64
N GLN A 71 -2.13 0.58 20.92
CA GLN A 71 -1.56 -0.05 22.12
C GLN A 71 -0.03 0.05 22.14
N LEU A 72 0.63 -0.20 21.01
CA LEU A 72 2.09 -0.11 20.91
C LEU A 72 2.58 1.32 21.10
N ILE A 73 1.99 2.28 20.40
CA ILE A 73 2.35 3.69 20.49
C ILE A 73 2.14 4.24 21.92
N ALA A 74 1.15 3.71 22.65
CA ALA A 74 0.93 4.08 24.05
C ALA A 74 1.91 3.41 25.02
N ALA A 75 2.33 2.18 24.73
CA ALA A 75 3.19 1.38 25.61
C ALA A 75 4.69 1.66 25.44
N GLU A 76 5.10 2.06 24.23
CA GLU A 76 6.51 2.20 23.85
C GLU A 76 6.75 3.56 23.17
N ARG A 77 7.98 4.06 23.26
CA ARG A 77 8.38 5.27 22.55
C ARG A 77 8.91 4.92 21.16
N PHE A 78 8.42 5.62 20.16
CA PHE A 78 8.89 5.57 18.78
C PHE A 78 9.23 6.98 18.32
N ASP A 79 10.26 7.12 17.49
CA ASP A 79 10.65 8.42 16.94
C ASP A 79 9.96 8.70 15.59
N VAL A 80 9.64 7.64 14.85
CA VAL A 80 9.04 7.71 13.52
C VAL A 80 8.17 6.48 13.25
N LEU A 81 7.08 6.68 12.52
CA LEU A 81 6.25 5.61 11.98
C LEU A 81 6.49 5.52 10.46
N VAL A 82 6.83 4.32 9.97
CA VAL A 82 6.94 4.05 8.53
C VAL A 82 5.68 3.32 8.08
N CYS A 83 4.91 3.97 7.21
CA CYS A 83 3.78 3.38 6.51
C CYS A 83 4.28 2.76 5.21
N ASP A 84 4.45 1.45 5.21
CA ASP A 84 4.85 0.71 4.02
C ASP A 84 3.64 0.55 3.08
N PHE A 85 3.63 1.34 2.01
CA PHE A 85 2.63 1.42 0.95
C PHE A 85 1.31 2.14 1.28
N LEU A 86 0.70 2.78 0.26
CA LEU A 86 -0.58 3.50 0.39
C LEU A 86 -1.68 2.65 1.03
N HIS A 87 -1.70 1.35 0.78
CA HIS A 87 -2.71 0.44 1.30
C HIS A 87 -2.70 0.33 2.83
N ALA A 88 -1.52 0.40 3.47
CA ALA A 88 -1.41 0.35 4.93
C ALA A 88 -1.95 1.61 5.60
N SER A 89 -1.98 2.75 4.90
CA SER A 89 -2.34 4.06 5.45
C SER A 89 -3.74 4.11 6.06
N ILE A 90 -4.68 3.28 5.60
CA ILE A 90 -6.05 3.25 6.15
C ILE A 90 -6.07 2.80 7.62
N ASN A 91 -5.01 2.13 8.08
CA ASN A 91 -4.85 1.66 9.46
C ASN A 91 -4.18 2.68 10.38
N LEU A 92 -3.71 3.83 9.86
CA LEU A 92 -3.12 4.91 10.65
C LEU A 92 -4.17 5.87 11.25
N ARG A 93 -5.44 5.49 11.23
CA ARG A 93 -6.53 6.33 11.73
C ARG A 93 -6.31 6.67 13.21
N GLY A 94 -6.27 7.98 13.49
CA GLY A 94 -6.09 8.51 14.84
C GLY A 94 -4.64 8.53 15.32
N VAL A 95 -3.67 8.15 14.49
CA VAL A 95 -2.24 8.32 14.81
C VAL A 95 -1.81 9.72 14.39
N ASN A 96 -1.65 10.61 15.37
CA ASN A 96 -1.21 12.00 15.15
C ASN A 96 -0.01 12.39 16.02
N SER A 97 0.51 11.46 16.84
CA SER A 97 1.53 11.73 17.86
C SER A 97 2.97 11.47 17.39
N LEU A 98 3.15 10.97 16.17
CA LEU A 98 4.44 10.58 15.61
C LEU A 98 4.60 11.14 14.20
N PRO A 99 5.82 11.53 13.80
CA PRO A 99 6.13 11.75 12.39
C PRO A 99 5.87 10.48 11.57
N ILE A 100 5.19 10.63 10.44
CA ILE A 100 4.83 9.53 9.54
C ILE A 100 5.62 9.67 8.23
N VAL A 101 6.33 8.61 7.88
CA VAL A 101 6.97 8.43 6.58
C VAL A 101 6.14 7.46 5.76
N LEU A 102 5.63 7.89 4.61
CA LEU A 102 4.97 7.03 3.64
C LEU A 102 6.00 6.48 2.67
N PHE A 103 6.11 5.17 2.55
CA PHE A 103 6.97 4.53 1.55
C PHE A 103 6.10 4.02 0.39
N GLU A 104 6.18 4.67 -0.76
CA GLU A 104 5.43 4.30 -1.95
C GLU A 104 6.30 3.54 -2.94
N HIS A 105 5.86 2.31 -3.23
CA HIS A 105 6.47 1.47 -4.26
C HIS A 105 6.02 1.85 -5.66
N ASN A 106 4.87 2.52 -5.79
CA ASN A 106 4.26 2.94 -7.04
C ASN A 106 3.40 4.17 -6.81
N VAL A 107 3.06 4.88 -7.89
CA VAL A 107 1.96 5.84 -7.88
C VAL A 107 0.65 5.10 -8.16
N GLU A 108 -0.13 4.84 -7.13
CA GLU A 108 -1.38 4.06 -7.22
C GLU A 108 -2.40 4.74 -8.13
N GLY A 109 -2.47 6.07 -8.10
CA GLY A 109 -3.31 6.85 -9.01
C GLY A 109 -3.01 6.57 -10.48
N GLU A 110 -1.75 6.37 -10.86
CA GLU A 110 -1.35 6.08 -12.25
C GLU A 110 -1.70 4.64 -12.65
N ILE A 111 -1.58 3.67 -11.73
CA ILE A 111 -2.01 2.28 -11.97
C ILE A 111 -3.52 2.26 -12.30
N PHE A 112 -4.33 2.93 -11.49
CA PHE A 112 -5.78 2.99 -11.72
C PHE A 112 -6.12 3.76 -13.01
N ARG A 113 -5.36 4.81 -13.35
CA ARG A 113 -5.50 5.54 -14.62
C ARG A 113 -5.28 4.63 -15.82
N ARG A 114 -4.24 3.80 -15.78
CA ARG A 114 -3.95 2.82 -16.85
C ARG A 114 -5.08 1.81 -17.00
N HIS A 115 -5.61 1.28 -15.90
CA HIS A 115 -6.77 0.39 -15.95
C HIS A 115 -7.99 1.05 -16.60
N TYR A 116 -8.27 2.32 -16.29
CA TYR A 116 -9.32 3.12 -16.94
C TYR A 116 -9.10 3.26 -18.46
N LEU A 117 -7.88 3.62 -18.88
CA LEU A 117 -7.56 3.84 -20.29
C LEU A 117 -7.61 2.55 -21.13
N GLN A 118 -7.32 1.40 -20.52
CA GLN A 118 -7.32 0.10 -21.19
C GLN A 118 -8.73 -0.51 -21.34
N GLN A 119 -9.76 0.02 -20.65
CA GLN A 119 -11.11 -0.52 -20.78
C GLN A 119 -11.74 -0.22 -22.14
N LYS A 120 -12.22 -1.27 -22.79
CA LYS A 120 -12.95 -1.19 -24.07
C LYS A 120 -14.46 -1.00 -23.87
N ASN A 121 -15.02 -1.55 -22.80
CA ASN A 121 -16.46 -1.45 -22.51
C ASN A 121 -16.80 -0.16 -21.75
N TRP A 122 -17.98 0.41 -22.01
CA TRP A 122 -18.36 1.70 -21.41
C TRP A 122 -18.65 1.58 -19.90
N ILE A 123 -19.25 0.46 -19.47
CA ILE A 123 -19.58 0.21 -18.06
C ILE A 123 -18.31 0.07 -17.22
N GLY A 124 -17.38 -0.77 -17.65
CA GLY A 124 -16.10 -0.94 -16.97
C GLY A 124 -15.25 0.33 -17.03
N LYS A 125 -15.31 1.07 -18.15
CA LYS A 125 -14.65 2.38 -18.25
C LYS A 125 -15.18 3.37 -17.21
N LEU A 126 -16.50 3.45 -17.01
CA LEU A 126 -17.09 4.31 -15.97
C LEU A 126 -16.69 3.84 -14.56
N PHE A 127 -16.71 2.53 -14.31
CA PHE A 127 -16.27 1.95 -13.04
C PHE A 127 -14.82 2.31 -12.72
N TRP A 128 -13.91 2.06 -13.64
CA TRP A 128 -12.48 2.33 -13.46
C TRP A 128 -12.18 3.82 -13.40
N PHE A 129 -12.91 4.66 -14.14
CA PHE A 129 -12.82 6.12 -14.00
C PHE A 129 -13.15 6.56 -12.56
N TYR A 130 -14.22 6.03 -12.00
CA TYR A 130 -14.63 6.35 -10.64
C TYR A 130 -13.62 5.86 -9.61
N GLN A 131 -13.12 4.62 -9.74
CA GLN A 131 -12.08 4.09 -8.86
C GLN A 131 -10.77 4.89 -8.98
N TRP A 132 -10.37 5.29 -10.19
CA TRP A 132 -9.20 6.16 -10.41
C TRP A 132 -9.36 7.51 -9.69
N LYS A 133 -10.51 8.16 -9.85
CA LYS A 133 -10.75 9.44 -9.16
C LYS A 133 -10.83 9.32 -7.64
N LYS A 134 -11.29 8.17 -7.12
CA LYS A 134 -11.19 7.90 -5.68
C LYS A 134 -9.75 7.68 -5.25
N MET A 135 -8.99 6.90 -6.01
CA MET A 135 -7.60 6.59 -5.68
C MET A 135 -6.75 7.85 -5.67
N GLN A 136 -6.84 8.69 -6.71
CA GLN A 136 -6.15 9.98 -6.72
C GLN A 136 -6.49 10.84 -5.50
N ARG A 137 -7.77 10.98 -5.15
CA ARG A 137 -8.18 11.77 -3.99
C ARG A 137 -7.65 11.19 -2.68
N TYR A 138 -7.63 9.87 -2.55
CA TYR A 138 -7.14 9.19 -1.36
C TYR A 138 -5.61 9.30 -1.25
N GLU A 139 -4.88 9.05 -2.34
CA GLU A 139 -3.43 9.19 -2.42
C GLU A 139 -3.02 10.64 -2.10
N GLU A 140 -3.68 11.64 -2.68
CA GLU A 140 -3.49 13.06 -2.34
C GLU A 140 -3.79 13.34 -0.85
N TYR A 141 -4.88 12.80 -0.33
CA TYR A 141 -5.30 12.98 1.07
C TYR A 141 -4.27 12.43 2.06
N VAL A 142 -3.73 11.24 1.81
CA VAL A 142 -2.72 10.59 2.66
C VAL A 142 -1.38 11.31 2.50
N SER A 143 -0.97 11.54 1.26
CA SER A 143 0.31 12.16 0.93
C SER A 143 0.48 13.57 1.55
N ARG A 144 -0.62 14.30 1.77
CA ARG A 144 -0.61 15.59 2.48
C ARG A 144 -0.58 15.51 4.01
N ARG A 145 -0.81 14.33 4.59
CA ARG A 145 -0.86 14.11 6.05
C ARG A 145 0.39 13.46 6.62
N VAL A 146 1.26 12.99 5.74
CA VAL A 146 2.53 12.39 6.12
C VAL A 146 3.62 13.45 6.07
N ASP A 147 4.61 13.34 6.95
CA ASP A 147 5.70 14.30 7.07
C ASP A 147 6.70 14.17 5.92
N CYS A 148 6.87 12.95 5.41
CA CYS A 148 7.72 12.62 4.29
C CYS A 148 7.12 11.49 3.45
N CYS A 149 7.24 11.59 2.13
CA CYS A 149 6.97 10.50 1.21
C CYS A 149 8.29 10.04 0.58
N ILE A 150 8.50 8.73 0.53
CA ILE A 150 9.63 8.09 -0.13
C ILE A 150 9.09 7.42 -1.39
N ALA A 151 9.58 7.83 -2.54
CA ALA A 151 9.30 7.21 -3.84
C ALA A 151 10.48 6.32 -4.28
N VAL A 152 10.19 5.29 -5.07
CA VAL A 152 11.24 4.37 -5.58
C VAL A 152 11.97 4.88 -6.84
N SER A 153 11.47 5.95 -7.47
CA SER A 153 12.12 6.54 -8.64
C SER A 153 11.92 8.06 -8.73
N ASP A 154 12.81 8.74 -9.47
CA ASP A 154 12.66 10.17 -9.77
C ASP A 154 11.39 10.48 -10.57
N VAL A 155 10.95 9.54 -11.42
CA VAL A 155 9.72 9.69 -12.22
C VAL A 155 8.49 9.69 -11.30
N ASP A 156 8.46 8.79 -10.31
CA ASP A 156 7.38 8.75 -9.33
C ASP A 156 7.40 10.01 -8.47
N LYS A 157 8.58 10.45 -8.00
CA LYS A 157 8.72 11.72 -7.28
C LYS A 157 8.15 12.90 -8.06
N GLN A 158 8.51 13.04 -9.34
CA GLN A 158 7.97 14.11 -10.19
C GLN A 158 6.45 14.00 -10.32
N THR A 159 5.91 12.79 -10.37
CA THR A 159 4.47 12.55 -10.42
C THR A 159 3.79 12.99 -9.12
N PHE A 160 4.33 12.64 -7.95
CA PHE A 160 3.82 13.11 -6.65
C PHE A 160 3.88 14.65 -6.53
N GLN A 161 4.96 15.26 -6.99
CA GLN A 161 5.12 16.72 -7.00
C GLN A 161 4.10 17.40 -7.92
N ARG A 162 3.94 16.89 -9.15
CA ARG A 162 3.05 17.47 -10.18
C ARG A 162 1.57 17.26 -9.84
N ASP A 163 1.18 16.03 -9.50
CA ASP A 163 -0.22 15.64 -9.42
C ASP A 163 -0.82 15.89 -8.03
N TYR A 164 0.01 15.89 -6.98
CA TYR A 164 -0.46 16.05 -5.59
C TYR A 164 0.16 17.26 -4.87
N GLY A 165 1.13 17.94 -5.49
CA GLY A 165 1.76 19.15 -4.94
C GLY A 165 2.67 18.87 -3.74
N LEU A 166 3.21 17.65 -3.62
CA LEU A 166 4.05 17.30 -2.48
C LEU A 166 5.42 17.99 -2.59
N THR A 167 5.89 18.59 -1.51
CA THR A 167 7.24 19.16 -1.42
C THR A 167 8.23 18.22 -0.76
N ASN A 168 7.75 17.36 0.14
CA ASN A 168 8.57 16.50 1.00
C ASN A 168 8.65 15.07 0.43
N VAL A 169 9.17 14.95 -0.79
CA VAL A 169 9.37 13.67 -1.47
C VAL A 169 10.85 13.37 -1.67
N SER A 170 11.30 12.25 -1.10
CA SER A 170 12.65 11.71 -1.27
C SER A 170 12.62 10.49 -2.19
N VAL A 171 13.72 10.21 -2.88
CA VAL A 171 13.85 9.02 -3.73
C VAL A 171 14.81 8.05 -3.07
N ILE A 172 14.36 6.80 -2.90
CA ILE A 172 15.21 5.67 -2.54
C ILE A 172 15.01 4.62 -3.61
N GLY A 173 15.98 4.54 -4.54
CA GLY A 173 15.95 3.56 -5.62
C GLY A 173 15.98 2.14 -5.07
N THR A 174 15.17 1.26 -5.65
CA THR A 174 15.21 -0.17 -5.37
C THR A 174 16.54 -0.74 -5.85
N GLY A 175 17.37 -1.20 -4.91
CA GLY A 175 18.61 -1.90 -5.21
C GLY A 175 18.31 -3.28 -5.79
N VAL A 176 19.10 -3.70 -6.79
CA VAL A 176 19.11 -5.08 -7.29
C VAL A 176 20.46 -5.71 -6.99
N ASP A 177 20.46 -7.00 -6.65
CA ASP A 177 21.71 -7.76 -6.52
C ASP A 177 22.33 -7.93 -7.90
N VAL A 178 23.29 -7.07 -8.20
CA VAL A 178 23.99 -7.08 -9.49
C VAL A 178 24.74 -8.38 -9.71
N ASN A 179 25.15 -9.12 -8.67
CA ASN A 179 25.87 -10.39 -8.84
C ASN A 179 24.90 -11.51 -9.25
N TYR A 180 23.72 -11.56 -8.62
CA TYR A 180 22.66 -12.51 -9.00
C TYR A 180 22.16 -12.28 -10.43
N PHE A 181 22.01 -11.02 -10.85
CA PHE A 181 21.51 -10.67 -12.19
C PHE A 181 22.59 -10.51 -13.26
N ALA A 182 23.88 -10.43 -12.91
CA ALA A 182 24.99 -10.31 -13.86
C ALA A 182 25.10 -11.52 -14.80
N ASP A 183 24.86 -12.72 -14.26
CA ASP A 183 24.93 -13.97 -15.03
C ASP A 183 23.65 -14.25 -15.83
N GLN A 184 22.57 -13.52 -15.57
CA GLN A 184 21.32 -13.60 -16.34
C GLN A 184 21.34 -12.64 -17.54
N ARG A 185 22.32 -12.77 -18.43
CA ARG A 185 22.20 -12.29 -19.83
C ARG A 185 21.14 -13.12 -20.57
N ALA A 186 19.92 -13.14 -20.04
CA ALA A 186 18.81 -13.84 -20.63
C ALA A 186 18.43 -13.10 -21.92
N VAL A 187 18.46 -13.85 -23.03
CA VAL A 187 17.85 -13.45 -24.30
C VAL A 187 16.46 -12.92 -23.97
N ARG A 188 16.20 -11.63 -24.25
CA ARG A 188 14.89 -10.99 -24.06
C ARG A 188 13.84 -11.82 -24.80
N LYS A 189 13.04 -12.60 -24.06
CA LYS A 189 11.85 -13.25 -24.59
C LYS A 189 10.69 -12.26 -24.47
N PRO A 190 10.10 -11.79 -25.58
CA PRO A 190 8.98 -10.87 -25.50
C PRO A 190 7.84 -11.50 -24.68
N HIS A 191 7.20 -10.70 -23.84
CA HIS A 191 6.04 -11.04 -22.99
C HIS A 191 6.30 -11.90 -21.73
N ARG A 192 7.52 -11.91 -21.20
CA ARG A 192 7.80 -12.41 -19.84
C ARG A 192 8.56 -11.36 -19.03
N LEU A 193 8.08 -11.06 -17.83
CA LEU A 193 8.91 -10.42 -16.80
C LEU A 193 9.67 -11.52 -16.07
N VAL A 194 10.96 -11.27 -15.85
CA VAL A 194 11.85 -12.07 -14.98
C VAL A 194 11.46 -11.82 -13.54
#